data_AF-A0A355SGU8-F1
#
_entry.id   AF-A0A355SGU8-F1
#
_cell.length_a   1.000
_cell.length_b   1.000
_cell.length_c   1.000
_cell.angle_alpha   90.00
_cell.angle_beta   90.00
_cell.angle_gamma   90.00
#
_symmetry.space_group_name_H-M   'P 1'
#
loop_
_entity.id
_entity.type
_entity.pdbx_description
1 polymer ?
#
loop_
_entity_poly.entity_id
_entity_poly.type
_entity_poly.pdbx_seq_one_letter_code
_entity_poly.pdbx_strand_id
1 'polypeptide(L)'
;MEYILLSAGIILVVVGINGCRNSKKNRTDKSKRDSKFQDYLSQDVIAERLDEIDEKIDTLISGIEPYLEQENKEVNTKVMDNDDINEKITELKNNGASIEEIAEKLNITKGEVLLRLGIKR
;
A
#
# COMPACT_ATOMS: atom_id res chain seq x y z
N MET A 1 52.05 -12.63 62.72
CA MET A 1 50.61 -12.36 62.49
C MET A 1 50.40 -11.20 61.51
N GLU A 2 51.11 -10.08 61.69
CA GLU A 2 50.95 -8.87 60.83
C GLU A 2 51.27 -9.09 59.34
N TYR A 3 52.29 -9.89 59.01
CA TYR A 3 52.67 -10.19 57.62
C TYR A 3 51.63 -11.01 56.83
N ILE A 4 50.76 -11.76 57.52
CA ILE A 4 49.72 -12.58 56.88
C ILE A 4 48.57 -11.68 56.38
N LEU A 5 48.24 -10.64 57.14
CA LEU A 5 47.24 -9.65 56.71
C LEU A 5 47.72 -8.86 55.50
N LEU A 6 49.01 -8.50 55.49
CA LEU A 6 49.60 -7.74 54.39
C LEU A 6 49.66 -8.54 53.09
N SER A 7 50.02 -9.82 53.16
CA SER A 7 50.03 -10.70 51.98
C SER A 7 48.61 -10.99 51.45
N ALA A 8 47.64 -11.21 52.33
CA ALA A 8 46.24 -11.39 51.95
C ALA A 8 45.66 -10.14 51.25
N GLY A 9 46.02 -8.94 51.73
CA GLY A 9 45.62 -7.68 51.11
C GLY A 9 46.15 -7.52 49.69
N ILE A 10 47.43 -7.84 49.45
CA ILE A 10 48.04 -7.76 48.13
C ILE A 10 47.37 -8.74 47.15
N ILE A 11 47.05 -9.96 47.60
CA ILE A 11 46.37 -10.96 46.77
C ILE A 11 44.97 -10.47 46.36
N LEU A 12 44.20 -9.89 47.28
CA LEU A 12 42.88 -9.33 46.99
C LEU A 12 42.94 -8.20 45.96
N VAL A 13 43.94 -7.32 46.06
CA VAL A 13 44.14 -6.23 45.09
C VAL A 13 44.46 -6.79 43.70
N VAL A 14 45.36 -7.79 43.60
CA VAL A 14 45.73 -8.42 42.33
C VAL A 14 44.53 -9.13 41.70
N VAL A 15 43.76 -9.88 42.50
CA VAL A 15 42.55 -10.58 42.04
C VAL A 15 41.47 -9.57 41.59
N GLY A 16 41.29 -8.46 42.33
CA GLY A 16 40.36 -7.39 41.96
C GLY A 16 40.74 -6.69 40.65
N ILE A 17 42.02 -6.39 40.45
CA ILE A 17 42.52 -5.77 39.20
C ILE A 17 42.36 -6.73 38.01
N ASN A 18 42.70 -8.02 38.19
CA ASN A 18 42.54 -9.01 37.12
C ASN A 18 41.06 -9.29 36.78
N GLY A 19 40.17 -9.31 37.77
CA GLY A 19 38.72 -9.43 37.57
C GLY A 19 38.15 -8.24 36.77
N CYS A 20 38.57 -7.02 37.10
CA CYS A 20 38.16 -5.82 36.34
C CYS A 20 38.70 -5.80 34.91
N ARG A 21 39.92 -6.29 34.67
CA ARG A 21 40.51 -6.38 33.33
C ARG A 21 39.76 -7.38 32.43
N ASN A 22 39.36 -8.53 32.96
CA ASN A 22 38.56 -9.50 32.19
C ASN A 22 37.13 -9.01 31.90
N SER A 23 36.54 -8.18 32.77
CA SER A 23 35.22 -7.58 32.52
C SER A 23 35.23 -6.58 31.35
N LYS A 24 36.35 -5.88 31.09
CA LYS A 24 36.47 -4.96 29.95
C LYS A 24 36.51 -5.67 28.59
N LYS A 25 36.95 -6.93 28.52
CA LYS A 25 37.05 -7.68 27.24
C LYS A 25 35.68 -8.12 26.69
N ASN A 26 34.64 -8.15 27.52
CA ASN A 26 33.26 -8.46 27.12
C ASN A 26 32.42 -7.22 26.75
N ARG A 27 32.97 -5.99 26.86
CA ARG A 27 32.25 -4.75 26.49
C ARG A 27 32.47 -4.32 25.03
N THR A 28 33.45 -4.88 24.33
CA THR A 28 33.78 -4.48 22.96
C THR A 28 32.89 -5.10 21.88
N ASP A 29 32.01 -6.05 22.20
CA ASP A 29 31.16 -6.72 21.20
C ASP A 29 29.77 -6.06 21.04
N LYS A 30 29.37 -5.21 22.00
CA LYS A 30 28.11 -4.45 21.90
C LYS A 30 28.25 -3.23 20.97
N SER A 31 29.42 -2.59 20.99
CA SER A 31 29.75 -1.41 20.17
C SER A 31 29.75 -1.68 18.65
N LYS A 32 30.08 -2.90 18.20
CA LYS A 32 30.02 -3.26 16.77
C LYS A 32 28.60 -3.42 16.23
N ARG A 33 27.62 -3.70 17.10
CA ARG A 33 26.21 -3.81 16.70
C ARG A 33 25.58 -2.44 16.53
N ASP A 34 25.91 -1.50 17.42
CA ASP A 34 25.44 -0.12 17.34
C ASP A 34 26.04 0.65 16.15
N SER A 35 27.30 0.37 15.77
CA SER A 35 27.89 0.99 14.58
C SER A 35 27.18 0.58 13.28
N LYS A 36 26.84 -0.70 13.11
CA LYS A 36 26.08 -1.16 11.94
C LYS A 36 24.69 -0.52 11.87
N PHE A 37 24.03 -0.35 13.01
CA PHE A 37 22.71 0.28 13.06
C PHE A 37 22.79 1.78 12.75
N GLN A 38 23.85 2.46 13.20
CA GLN A 38 24.17 3.84 12.81
C GLN A 38 24.45 3.94 11.31
N ASP A 39 25.15 2.98 10.72
CA ASP A 39 25.44 2.97 9.28
C ASP A 39 24.13 2.88 8.45
N TYR A 40 23.14 2.09 8.88
CA TYR A 40 21.81 2.02 8.25
C TYR A 40 20.98 3.29 8.41
N LEU A 41 21.24 4.09 9.45
CA LEU A 41 20.58 5.37 9.72
C LEU A 41 21.41 6.56 9.21
N SER A 42 22.52 6.31 8.51
CA SER A 42 23.27 7.35 7.84
C SER A 42 22.35 8.12 6.91
N GLN A 43 22.43 9.45 6.96
CA GLN A 43 21.58 10.32 6.14
C GLN A 43 21.68 9.97 4.65
N ASP A 44 22.85 9.56 4.19
CA ASP A 44 23.09 9.16 2.80
C ASP A 44 22.30 7.89 2.41
N VAL A 45 22.25 6.89 3.28
CA VAL A 45 21.50 5.64 3.06
C VAL A 45 19.99 5.91 3.11
N ILE A 46 19.55 6.80 4.00
CA ILE A 46 18.15 7.20 4.08
C ILE A 46 17.75 7.97 2.81
N ALA A 47 18.60 8.88 2.33
CA ALA A 47 18.35 9.64 1.10
C ALA A 47 18.27 8.72 -0.12
N GLU A 48 19.22 7.79 -0.29
CA GLU A 48 19.21 6.81 -1.38
C GLU A 48 17.92 5.96 -1.35
N ARG A 49 17.46 5.56 -0.15
CA ARG A 49 16.20 4.82 0.00
C ARG A 49 14.96 5.66 -0.28
N LEU A 50 14.99 6.96 0.00
CA LEU A 50 13.90 7.87 -0.35
C LEU A 50 13.81 8.05 -1.86
N ASP A 51 14.95 8.24 -2.55
CA ASP A 51 15.00 8.33 -4.00
C ASP A 51 14.48 7.04 -4.66
N GLU A 52 14.88 5.86 -4.16
CA GLU A 52 14.34 4.57 -4.62
C GLU A 52 12.82 4.43 -4.41
N ILE A 53 12.28 5.02 -3.33
CA ILE A 53 10.85 4.99 -3.04
C ILE A 53 10.10 5.92 -4.00
N ASP A 54 10.62 7.12 -4.25
CA ASP A 54 10.04 8.07 -5.18
C ASP A 54 10.00 7.50 -6.61
N GLU A 55 11.09 6.87 -7.07
CA GLU A 55 11.13 6.21 -8.39
C GLU A 55 10.08 5.07 -8.50
N LYS A 56 9.88 4.31 -7.43
CA LYS A 56 8.84 3.26 -7.39
C LYS A 56 7.44 3.86 -7.39
N ILE A 57 7.23 4.97 -6.69
CA ILE A 57 5.95 5.68 -6.70
C ILE A 57 5.65 6.17 -8.11
N ASP A 58 6.61 6.79 -8.80
CA ASP A 58 6.44 7.26 -10.18
C ASP A 58 6.15 6.10 -11.14
N THR A 59 6.82 4.97 -10.96
CA THR A 59 6.58 3.75 -11.75
C THR A 59 5.17 3.21 -11.52
N LEU A 60 4.69 3.19 -10.27
CA LEU A 60 3.35 2.75 -9.94
C LEU A 60 2.29 3.71 -10.50
N ILE A 61 2.51 5.02 -10.39
CA ILE A 61 1.62 6.04 -10.95
C ILE A 61 1.52 5.88 -12.47
N SER A 62 2.67 5.79 -13.16
CA SER A 62 2.74 5.58 -14.61
C SER A 62 2.09 4.25 -15.04
N GLY A 63 2.16 3.23 -14.18
CA GLY A 63 1.50 1.95 -14.41
C GLY A 63 -0.02 1.99 -14.21
N ILE A 64 -0.54 2.85 -13.32
CA ILE A 64 -1.97 2.99 -13.00
C ILE A 64 -2.69 3.94 -13.98
N GLU A 65 -2.00 4.98 -14.44
CA GLU A 65 -2.51 5.97 -15.40
C GLU A 65 -3.23 5.37 -16.63
N PRO A 66 -2.69 4.36 -17.34
CA PRO A 66 -3.39 3.76 -18.48
C PRO A 66 -4.69 3.03 -18.10
N TYR A 67 -4.79 2.50 -16.87
CA TYR A 67 -6.02 1.85 -16.40
C TYR A 67 -7.10 2.87 -16.03
N LEU A 68 -6.72 4.01 -15.46
CA LEU A 68 -7.64 5.12 -15.18
C LEU A 68 -8.17 5.77 -16.48
N GLU A 69 -7.34 5.86 -17.53
CA GLU A 69 -7.80 6.32 -18.85
C GLU A 69 -8.76 5.33 -19.52
N GLN A 70 -8.56 4.02 -19.33
CA GLN A 70 -9.48 3.00 -19.83
C GLN A 70 -10.82 3.01 -19.09
N GLU A 71 -10.81 3.14 -17.76
CA GLU A 71 -12.04 3.17 -16.97
C GLU A 71 -12.87 4.44 -17.25
N ASN A 72 -12.23 5.60 -17.41
CA ASN A 72 -12.93 6.82 -17.82
C ASN A 72 -13.51 6.75 -19.24
N LYS A 73 -12.88 6.03 -20.18
CA LYS A 73 -13.44 5.81 -21.52
C LYS A 73 -14.64 4.86 -21.51
N GLU A 74 -14.60 3.78 -20.73
CA GLU A 74 -15.72 2.84 -20.62
C GLU A 74 -16.93 3.40 -19.85
N VAL A 75 -16.69 4.26 -18.86
CA VAL A 75 -17.78 4.91 -18.10
C VAL A 75 -18.46 6.00 -18.92
N ASN A 76 -17.71 6.82 -19.67
CA ASN A 76 -18.32 7.88 -20.49
C ASN A 76 -19.08 7.33 -21.72
N THR A 77 -18.69 6.18 -22.27
CA THR A 77 -19.45 5.55 -23.36
C THR A 77 -20.76 4.91 -22.88
N LYS A 78 -20.79 4.30 -21.69
CA LYS A 78 -22.02 3.68 -21.14
C LYS A 78 -23.07 4.68 -20.64
N VAL A 79 -22.67 5.89 -20.24
CA VAL A 79 -23.62 6.93 -19.83
C VAL A 79 -24.27 7.58 -21.06
N MET A 80 -23.55 7.75 -22.17
CA MET A 80 -24.14 8.27 -23.42
C MET A 80 -25.15 7.31 -24.07
N ASP A 81 -24.92 5.99 -24.00
CA ASP A 81 -25.86 5.01 -24.59
C ASP A 81 -27.20 4.89 -23.84
N ASN A 82 -27.26 5.21 -22.54
CA ASN A 82 -28.47 4.99 -21.74
C ASN A 82 -29.56 6.04 -21.98
N ASP A 83 -29.17 7.30 -22.25
CA ASP A 83 -30.12 8.36 -22.56
C ASP A 83 -30.76 8.12 -23.94
N ASP A 84 -29.97 7.66 -24.92
CA ASP A 84 -30.44 7.26 -26.25
C ASP A 84 -31.44 6.09 -26.20
N ILE A 85 -31.23 5.12 -25.32
CA ILE A 85 -32.16 3.99 -25.15
C ILE A 85 -33.48 4.46 -24.55
N ASN A 86 -33.45 5.35 -23.56
CA ASN A 86 -34.66 5.86 -22.93
C ASN A 86 -35.49 6.68 -23.92
N GLU A 87 -34.85 7.55 -24.71
CA GLU A 87 -35.52 8.34 -25.73
C GLU A 87 -36.18 7.46 -26.80
N LYS A 88 -35.47 6.43 -27.31
CA LYS A 88 -36.03 5.46 -28.27
C LYS A 88 -37.19 4.66 -27.70
N ILE A 89 -37.12 4.25 -26.43
CA ILE A 89 -38.24 3.54 -25.77
C ILE A 89 -39.47 4.44 -25.70
N THR A 90 -39.30 5.70 -25.30
CA THR A 90 -40.39 6.67 -25.22
C THR A 90 -40.98 6.97 -26.60
N GLU A 91 -40.15 7.15 -27.62
CA GLU A 91 -40.59 7.40 -29.00
C GLU A 91 -41.39 6.22 -29.55
N LEU A 92 -40.87 4.99 -29.44
CA LEU A 92 -41.59 3.79 -29.87
C LEU A 92 -42.91 3.60 -29.12
N LYS A 93 -42.93 3.94 -27.82
CA LYS A 93 -44.15 3.86 -27.02
C LYS A 93 -45.18 4.90 -27.45
N ASN A 94 -44.75 6.13 -27.75
CA ASN A 94 -45.61 7.20 -28.27
C ASN A 94 -46.16 6.88 -29.66
N ASN A 95 -45.40 6.13 -30.46
CA ASN A 95 -45.83 5.59 -31.75
C ASN A 95 -46.79 4.38 -31.62
N GLY A 96 -47.17 4.01 -30.40
CA GLY A 96 -48.15 2.94 -30.14
C GLY A 96 -47.57 1.52 -30.13
N ALA A 97 -46.25 1.36 -30.15
CA ALA A 97 -45.62 0.04 -30.09
C ALA A 97 -45.92 -0.67 -28.76
N SER A 98 -46.08 -2.00 -28.84
CA SER A 98 -46.23 -2.85 -27.65
C SER A 98 -44.89 -3.00 -26.90
N ILE A 99 -44.94 -3.39 -25.62
CA ILE A 99 -43.72 -3.58 -24.82
C ILE A 99 -42.87 -4.71 -25.41
N GLU A 100 -43.54 -5.73 -25.94
CA GLU A 100 -42.98 -6.83 -26.73
C GLU A 100 -42.16 -6.31 -27.92
N GLU A 101 -42.76 -5.48 -28.77
CA GLU A 101 -42.12 -4.95 -29.98
C GLU A 101 -40.91 -4.06 -29.64
N ILE A 102 -41.00 -3.27 -28.56
CA ILE A 102 -39.91 -2.42 -28.11
C ILE A 102 -38.73 -3.28 -27.62
N ALA A 103 -39.02 -4.32 -26.83
CA ALA A 103 -38.02 -5.25 -26.33
C ALA A 103 -37.28 -5.96 -27.48
N GLU A 104 -38.01 -6.41 -28.51
CA GLU A 104 -37.42 -7.04 -29.70
C GLU A 104 -36.60 -6.06 -30.54
N LYS A 105 -37.11 -4.85 -30.80
CA LYS A 105 -36.41 -3.84 -31.62
C LYS A 105 -35.12 -3.34 -30.98
N LEU A 106 -35.11 -3.22 -29.66
CA LEU A 106 -33.97 -2.70 -28.91
C LEU A 106 -33.09 -3.81 -28.31
N ASN A 107 -33.46 -5.09 -28.52
CA ASN A 107 -32.78 -6.26 -27.98
C ASN A 107 -32.56 -6.19 -26.45
N ILE A 108 -33.59 -5.75 -25.73
CA ILE A 108 -33.62 -5.62 -24.26
C ILE A 108 -34.78 -6.42 -23.69
N THR A 109 -34.77 -6.66 -22.38
CA THR A 109 -35.85 -7.45 -21.74
C THR A 109 -37.13 -6.63 -21.57
N LYS A 110 -38.30 -7.30 -21.60
CA LYS A 110 -39.59 -6.64 -21.29
C LYS A 110 -39.60 -5.97 -19.91
N GLY A 111 -38.92 -6.59 -18.94
CA GLY A 111 -38.76 -6.04 -17.59
C GLY A 111 -37.97 -4.73 -17.61
N GLU A 112 -36.90 -4.67 -18.41
CA GLU A 112 -36.11 -3.45 -18.57
C GLU A 112 -36.90 -2.32 -19.25
N VAL A 113 -37.69 -2.62 -20.29
CA VAL A 113 -38.60 -1.63 -20.91
C VAL A 113 -39.60 -1.08 -19.90
N LEU A 114 -40.19 -1.94 -19.07
CA LEU A 114 -41.15 -1.54 -18.02
C LEU A 114 -40.50 -0.65 -16.96
N LEU A 115 -39.29 -1.00 -16.52
CA LEU A 115 -38.53 -0.22 -15.55
C LEU A 115 -38.19 1.17 -16.09
N ARG A 116 -37.75 1.25 -17.35
CA ARG A 116 -37.41 2.52 -18.02
C ARG A 116 -38.64 3.40 -18.27
N LEU A 117 -39.80 2.80 -18.53
CA LEU A 117 -41.08 3.52 -18.62
C LEU A 117 -41.70 3.88 -17.27
N GLY A 118 -41.11 3.44 -16.15
CA GLY A 118 -41.66 3.69 -14.80
C GLY A 118 -43.00 2.97 -14.53
N ILE A 119 -43.36 1.98 -15.35
CA ILE A 119 -44.62 1.25 -15.21
C ILE A 119 -44.42 0.15 -14.16
N LYS A 120 -44.88 0.42 -12.94
CA LYS A 120 -44.99 -0.58 -11.89
C LYS A 120 -46.35 -1.27 -12.04
N ARG A 121 -46.35 -2.58 -12.23
CA ARG A 121 -47.54 -3.41 -12.01
C ARG A 121 -47.78 -3.59 -10.51
#